data_AF-A0A8H5BNS0-F1
#
_entry.id   AF-A0A8H5BNS0-F1
#
_cell.length_a   1.000
_cell.length_b   1.000
_cell.length_c   1.000
_cell.angle_alpha   90.00
_cell.angle_beta   90.00
_cell.angle_gamma   90.00
#
_symmetry.space_group_name_H-M   'P 1'
#
loop_
_entity.id
_entity.type
_entity.pdbx_description
1 polymer ?
#
loop_
_entity_poly.entity_id
_entity_poly.type
_entity_poly.pdbx_seq_one_letter_code
_entity_poly.pdbx_strand_id
1 'polypeptide(L)'
;MGFVAALIDHPVVVRNRVFGLCLGLFSFFALIWISVLTAYHDHAPNQMDVLSRTSVHVISYAIIIPPWLAFGIGLLVQASQACSNNHRASCGITVLSGVLSIVAALLAASCIFAVRRSYINTNDGKTFVAYTPLRTVLHIWTLLVAAGTGVRLGPELATKDTFAPHLRTFGICSIAVAVPACLWLATLQSYYMRPDTNRFLTRASTHFYTFVAMIPPFLAFGIGVLSQQSYNCNIAPATIRDSDDPEDARGWCSTTVSTGALLLLVALLSAATALAIQLSGAGAGLQRNVCLRRSGSEEQPRDGQVASGSVDA
;
A
#
# COMPACT_ATOMS: atom_id res chain seq x y z
N MET A 1 15.98 -23.61 8.34
CA MET A 1 16.50 -22.91 9.53
C MET A 1 18.03 -22.82 9.58
N GLY A 2 18.80 -23.77 9.03
CA GLY A 2 20.28 -23.73 9.07
C GLY A 2 20.97 -22.53 8.38
N PHE A 3 20.40 -21.98 7.32
CA PHE A 3 20.96 -20.81 6.62
C PHE A 3 20.93 -19.52 7.46
N VAL A 4 19.87 -19.33 8.26
CA VAL A 4 19.74 -18.17 9.14
C VAL A 4 20.75 -18.25 10.28
N ALA A 5 20.99 -19.44 10.83
CA ALA A 5 22.00 -19.66 11.87
C ALA A 5 23.42 -19.41 11.36
N ALA A 6 23.77 -19.88 10.15
CA ALA A 6 25.09 -19.66 9.55
C ALA A 6 25.39 -18.18 9.25
N LEU A 7 24.36 -17.35 9.04
CA LEU A 7 24.49 -15.91 8.82
C LEU A 7 24.79 -15.11 10.10
N ILE A 8 24.58 -15.69 11.29
CA ILE A 8 24.78 -14.99 12.57
C ILE A 8 26.27 -14.80 12.87
N ASP A 9 27.13 -15.74 12.46
CA ASP A 9 28.56 -15.77 12.79
C ASP A 9 29.43 -14.88 11.88
N HIS A 10 28.86 -14.26 10.85
CA HIS A 10 29.61 -13.40 9.94
C HIS A 10 29.62 -11.93 10.40
N PRO A 11 30.69 -11.17 10.06
CA PRO A 11 30.76 -9.75 10.36
C PRO A 11 29.55 -9.00 9.79
N VAL A 12 29.01 -8.06 10.58
CA VAL A 12 27.76 -7.32 10.31
C VAL A 12 27.68 -6.77 8.89
N VAL A 13 28.82 -6.31 8.33
CA VAL A 13 28.90 -5.78 6.96
C VAL A 13 28.60 -6.86 5.91
N VAL A 14 29.15 -8.06 6.05
CA VAL A 14 28.92 -9.18 5.12
C VAL A 14 27.48 -9.67 5.26
N ARG A 15 26.99 -9.80 6.49
CA ARG A 15 25.61 -10.19 6.79
C ARG A 15 24.59 -9.24 6.13
N ASN A 16 24.77 -7.93 6.27
CA ASN A 16 23.88 -6.93 5.69
C ASN A 16 23.88 -6.95 4.16
N ARG A 17 25.05 -7.17 3.54
CA ARG A 17 25.17 -7.30 2.07
C ARG A 17 24.44 -8.53 1.54
N VAL A 18 24.65 -9.68 2.18
CA VAL A 18 23.98 -10.93 1.79
C VAL A 18 22.47 -10.80 1.99
N PHE A 19 22.02 -10.26 3.13
CA PHE A 19 20.60 -10.08 3.42
C PHE A 19 19.92 -9.13 2.42
N GLY A 20 20.57 -8.01 2.10
CA GLY A 20 20.09 -7.07 1.08
C GLY A 20 20.02 -7.68 -0.32
N LEU A 21 21.00 -8.49 -0.70
CA LEU A 21 21.01 -9.19 -1.99
C LEU A 21 19.89 -10.25 -2.07
N CYS A 22 19.70 -11.05 -1.01
CA CYS A 22 18.60 -12.01 -0.93
C CYS A 22 17.23 -11.31 -0.99
N LEU A 23 17.06 -10.19 -0.28
CA LEU A 23 15.83 -9.40 -0.33
C LEU A 23 15.58 -8.84 -1.72
N GLY A 24 16.62 -8.30 -2.37
CA GLY A 24 16.54 -7.77 -3.73
C GLY A 24 16.11 -8.82 -4.75
N LEU A 25 16.75 -10.00 -4.74
CA LEU A 25 16.38 -11.11 -5.60
C LEU A 25 14.96 -11.60 -5.33
N PHE A 26 14.58 -11.77 -4.06
CA PHE A 26 13.23 -12.20 -3.69
C PHE A 26 12.17 -11.18 -4.16
N SER A 27 12.44 -9.88 -3.98
CA SER A 27 11.57 -8.80 -4.45
C SER A 27 11.39 -8.84 -5.97
N PHE A 28 12.49 -9.05 -6.71
CA PHE A 28 12.47 -9.16 -8.17
C PHE A 28 11.62 -10.33 -8.65
N PHE A 29 11.82 -11.54 -8.08
CA PHE A 29 11.01 -12.71 -8.44
C PHE A 29 9.54 -12.56 -8.04
N ALA A 30 9.26 -11.97 -6.86
CA ALA A 30 7.89 -11.68 -6.44
C ALA A 30 7.20 -10.69 -7.40
N LEU A 31 7.90 -9.66 -7.87
CA LEU A 31 7.37 -8.70 -8.85
C LEU A 31 7.09 -9.36 -10.21
N ILE A 32 8.00 -10.19 -10.71
CA ILE A 32 7.77 -10.97 -11.94
C ILE A 32 6.53 -11.84 -11.76
N TRP A 33 6.44 -12.58 -10.66
CA TRP A 33 5.33 -13.49 -10.40
C TRP A 33 3.98 -12.76 -10.30
N ILE A 34 3.93 -11.64 -9.55
CA ILE A 34 2.73 -10.79 -9.46
C ILE A 34 2.36 -10.21 -10.83
N SER A 35 3.34 -9.81 -11.64
CA SER A 35 3.09 -9.31 -13.00
C SER A 35 2.50 -10.38 -13.91
N VAL A 36 3.04 -11.61 -13.85
CA VAL A 36 2.50 -12.77 -14.57
C VAL A 36 1.07 -13.06 -14.14
N LEU A 37 0.81 -13.12 -12.83
CA LEU A 37 -0.55 -13.33 -12.30
C LEU A 37 -1.52 -12.25 -12.77
N THR A 38 -1.08 -11.00 -12.81
CA THR A 38 -1.92 -9.87 -13.25
C THR A 38 -2.20 -9.96 -14.76
N ALA A 39 -1.17 -10.22 -15.57
CA ALA A 39 -1.31 -10.36 -17.03
C ALA A 39 -2.23 -11.53 -17.44
N TYR A 40 -2.11 -12.68 -16.76
CA TYR A 40 -2.99 -13.83 -16.99
C TYR A 40 -4.44 -13.52 -16.58
N HIS A 41 -4.63 -12.74 -15.52
CA HIS A 41 -5.96 -12.35 -15.09
C HIS A 41 -6.67 -11.44 -16.10
N ASP A 42 -5.92 -10.53 -16.75
CA ASP A 42 -6.48 -9.58 -17.72
C ASP A 42 -6.78 -10.19 -19.10
N HIS A 43 -6.02 -11.20 -19.56
CA HIS A 43 -6.13 -11.71 -20.94
C HIS A 43 -7.21 -12.78 -21.16
N ALA A 44 -7.68 -13.49 -20.13
CA ALA A 44 -8.60 -14.60 -20.33
C ALA A 44 -9.57 -14.82 -19.15
N PRO A 45 -10.46 -13.86 -18.83
CA PRO A 45 -11.38 -13.98 -17.70
C PRO A 45 -12.36 -15.16 -17.82
N ASN A 46 -12.55 -15.68 -19.03
CA ASN A 46 -13.51 -16.75 -19.32
C ASN A 46 -12.85 -18.09 -19.68
N GLN A 47 -11.52 -18.17 -19.77
CA GLN A 47 -10.86 -19.45 -19.98
C GLN A 47 -10.58 -20.12 -18.65
N MET A 48 -10.96 -21.40 -18.55
CA MET A 48 -10.77 -22.29 -17.39
C MET A 48 -9.29 -22.66 -17.16
N ASP A 49 -8.37 -21.74 -17.45
CA ASP A 49 -6.95 -21.96 -17.28
C ASP A 49 -6.60 -22.06 -15.81
N VAL A 50 -5.68 -22.98 -15.48
CA VAL A 50 -5.31 -23.25 -14.08
C VAL A 50 -4.76 -21.99 -13.39
N LEU A 51 -4.08 -21.12 -14.14
CA LEU A 51 -3.47 -19.87 -13.66
C LEU A 51 -4.48 -18.75 -13.35
N SER A 52 -5.68 -18.77 -13.93
CA SER A 52 -6.74 -17.79 -13.62
C SER A 52 -7.54 -18.17 -12.38
N ARG A 53 -7.35 -19.39 -11.85
CA ARG A 53 -8.05 -19.85 -10.65
C ARG A 53 -7.65 -18.99 -9.45
N THR A 54 -8.67 -18.46 -8.78
CA THR A 54 -8.54 -17.69 -7.53
C THR A 54 -7.67 -18.40 -6.48
N SER A 55 -7.72 -19.73 -6.42
CA SER A 55 -6.87 -20.53 -5.53
C SER A 55 -5.38 -20.32 -5.79
N VAL A 56 -4.95 -20.20 -7.05
CA VAL A 56 -3.54 -19.97 -7.42
C VAL A 56 -3.07 -18.60 -6.95
N HIS A 57 -3.88 -17.56 -7.09
CA HIS A 57 -3.58 -16.23 -6.56
C HIS A 57 -3.47 -16.25 -5.03
N VAL A 58 -4.41 -16.89 -4.34
CA VAL A 58 -4.41 -16.99 -2.88
C VAL A 58 -3.17 -17.76 -2.37
N ILE A 59 -2.85 -18.91 -2.98
CA ILE A 59 -1.68 -19.72 -2.63
C ILE A 59 -0.40 -18.91 -2.89
N SER A 60 -0.31 -18.21 -4.02
CA SER A 60 0.85 -17.38 -4.38
C SER A 60 1.12 -16.31 -3.33
N TYR A 61 0.11 -15.54 -2.93
CA TYR A 61 0.27 -14.54 -1.89
C TYR A 61 0.59 -15.18 -0.54
N ALA A 62 -0.01 -16.32 -0.20
CA ALA A 62 0.26 -17.03 1.05
C ALA A 62 1.72 -17.51 1.15
N ILE A 63 2.35 -17.86 0.02
CA ILE A 63 3.78 -18.20 -0.05
C ILE A 63 4.67 -16.94 0.05
N ILE A 64 4.23 -15.81 -0.51
CA ILE A 64 5.00 -14.56 -0.54
C ILE A 64 5.00 -13.84 0.82
N ILE A 65 3.95 -13.95 1.62
CA ILE A 65 3.80 -13.24 2.91
C ILE A 65 4.88 -13.61 3.95
N PRO A 66 5.14 -14.90 4.27
CA PRO A 66 6.08 -15.25 5.33
C PRO A 66 7.51 -14.76 5.08
N PRO A 67 8.09 -14.86 3.86
CA PRO A 67 9.40 -14.29 3.58
C PRO A 67 9.45 -12.77 3.79
N TRP A 68 8.47 -12.01 3.29
CA TRP A 68 8.42 -10.56 3.50
C TRP A 68 8.28 -10.20 4.98
N LEU A 69 7.50 -10.95 5.75
CA LEU A 69 7.39 -10.73 7.19
C LEU A 69 8.72 -11.04 7.90
N ALA A 70 9.35 -12.17 7.56
CA ALA A 70 10.61 -12.61 8.16
C ALA A 70 11.76 -11.64 7.84
N PHE A 71 11.86 -11.19 6.59
CA PHE A 71 12.84 -10.17 6.19
C PHE A 71 12.57 -8.84 6.90
N GLY A 72 11.31 -8.43 7.02
CA GLY A 72 10.93 -7.18 7.66
C GLY A 72 11.29 -7.16 9.14
N ILE A 73 10.90 -8.21 9.87
CA ILE A 73 11.27 -8.38 11.28
C ILE A 73 12.79 -8.50 11.43
N GLY A 74 13.45 -9.30 10.59
CA GLY A 74 14.90 -9.48 10.64
C GLY A 74 15.67 -8.17 10.44
N LEU A 75 15.24 -7.33 9.48
CA LEU A 75 15.84 -6.01 9.24
C LEU A 75 15.57 -5.04 10.39
N LEU A 76 14.35 -5.02 10.95
CA LEU A 76 14.05 -4.16 12.10
C LEU A 76 14.82 -4.57 13.36
N VAL A 77 15.01 -5.87 13.58
CA VAL A 77 15.86 -6.37 14.68
C VAL A 77 17.32 -5.95 14.46
N GLN A 78 17.82 -6.01 13.23
CA GLN A 78 19.18 -5.60 12.88
C GLN A 78 19.35 -4.07 12.83
N ALA A 79 18.27 -3.31 12.72
CA ALA A 79 18.32 -1.85 12.67
C ALA A 79 18.98 -1.27 13.92
N SER A 80 18.66 -1.78 15.11
CA SER A 80 19.29 -1.31 16.36
C SER A 80 20.82 -1.42 16.32
N GLN A 81 21.34 -2.54 15.81
CA GLN A 81 22.78 -2.80 15.65
C GLN A 81 23.39 -1.94 14.53
N ALA A 82 22.71 -1.81 13.39
CA ALA A 82 23.14 -0.99 12.26
C ALA A 82 23.23 0.50 12.63
N CYS A 83 22.31 0.97 13.47
CA CYS A 83 22.27 2.34 13.98
C CYS A 83 23.34 2.59 15.06
N SER A 84 23.75 1.56 15.82
CA SER A 84 24.79 1.69 16.84
C SER A 84 26.22 1.86 16.27
N ASN A 85 26.50 1.30 15.09
CA ASN A 85 27.87 1.23 14.54
C ASN A 85 28.29 2.46 13.72
N ASN A 86 27.69 3.65 13.95
CA ASN A 86 27.96 4.91 13.24
C ASN A 86 27.81 4.86 11.69
N HIS A 87 27.30 3.77 11.11
CA HIS A 87 27.01 3.70 9.67
C HIS A 87 25.59 4.23 9.38
N ARG A 88 25.45 5.55 9.44
CA ARG A 88 24.20 6.30 9.30
C ARG A 88 23.36 5.93 8.07
N ALA A 89 24.01 5.77 6.91
CA ALA A 89 23.32 5.37 5.68
C ALA A 89 22.73 3.94 5.78
N SER A 90 23.45 3.02 6.43
CA SER A 90 22.97 1.64 6.60
C SER A 90 21.79 1.55 7.58
N CYS A 91 21.79 2.34 8.65
CA CYS A 91 20.69 2.41 9.61
C CYS A 91 19.37 2.80 8.93
N GLY A 92 19.36 3.92 8.19
CA GLY A 92 18.18 4.39 7.48
C GLY A 92 17.68 3.39 6.44
N ILE A 93 18.59 2.83 5.64
CA ILE A 93 18.24 1.82 4.62
C ILE A 93 17.68 0.55 5.26
N THR A 94 18.26 0.07 6.35
CA THR A 94 17.81 -1.14 7.04
C THR A 94 16.43 -0.95 7.66
N VAL A 95 16.18 0.16 8.35
CA VAL A 95 14.86 0.50 8.91
C VAL A 95 13.83 0.61 7.79
N LEU A 96 14.14 1.39 6.75
CA LEU A 96 13.26 1.59 5.60
C LEU A 96 12.91 0.26 4.92
N SER A 97 13.92 -0.55 4.63
CA SER A 97 13.73 -1.85 3.99
C SER A 97 12.89 -2.78 4.88
N GLY A 98 13.12 -2.75 6.20
CA GLY A 98 12.32 -3.50 7.16
C GLY A 98 10.85 -3.10 7.17
N VAL A 99 10.57 -1.79 7.22
CA VAL A 99 9.21 -1.24 7.18
C VAL A 99 8.52 -1.58 5.86
N LEU A 100 9.18 -1.34 4.72
CA LEU A 100 8.63 -1.66 3.40
C LEU A 100 8.31 -3.16 3.27
N SER A 101 9.18 -4.01 3.82
CA SER A 101 9.00 -5.46 3.82
C SER A 101 7.76 -5.89 4.62
N ILE A 102 7.52 -5.29 5.79
CA ILE A 102 6.29 -5.53 6.57
C ILE A 102 5.06 -5.01 5.82
N VAL A 103 5.13 -3.81 5.26
CA VAL A 103 4.01 -3.25 4.48
C VAL A 103 3.68 -4.13 3.27
N ALA A 104 4.69 -4.64 2.56
CA ALA A 104 4.50 -5.58 1.46
C ALA A 104 3.82 -6.89 1.90
N ALA A 105 4.22 -7.45 3.05
CA ALA A 105 3.58 -8.64 3.62
C ALA A 105 2.10 -8.40 3.94
N LEU A 106 1.80 -7.27 4.59
CA LEU A 106 0.43 -6.93 4.97
C LEU A 106 -0.44 -6.56 3.75
N LEU A 107 0.15 -5.94 2.71
CA LEU A 107 -0.47 -5.71 1.40
C LEU A 107 -0.88 -7.04 0.76
N ALA A 108 0.05 -8.00 0.69
CA ALA A 108 -0.23 -9.32 0.16
C ALA A 108 -1.33 -10.06 0.95
N ALA A 109 -1.33 -9.97 2.29
CA ALA A 109 -2.39 -10.53 3.13
C ALA A 109 -3.76 -9.89 2.85
N SER A 110 -3.78 -8.57 2.64
CA SER A 110 -5.00 -7.83 2.29
C SER A 110 -5.53 -8.23 0.92
N CYS A 111 -4.64 -8.45 -0.07
CA CYS A 111 -4.99 -8.97 -1.38
C CYS A 111 -5.63 -10.36 -1.29
N ILE A 112 -5.12 -11.27 -0.46
CA ILE A 112 -5.75 -12.58 -0.22
C ILE A 112 -7.19 -12.42 0.24
N PHE A 113 -7.42 -11.57 1.25
CA PHE A 113 -8.75 -11.36 1.80
C PHE A 113 -9.71 -10.79 0.75
N ALA A 114 -9.25 -9.82 -0.03
CA ALA A 114 -10.04 -9.18 -1.07
C ALA A 114 -10.39 -10.15 -2.22
N VAL A 115 -9.42 -10.95 -2.66
CA VAL A 115 -9.60 -12.00 -3.69
C VAL A 115 -10.57 -13.07 -3.20
N ARG A 116 -10.40 -13.57 -1.97
CA ARG A 116 -11.30 -14.58 -1.38
C ARG A 116 -12.73 -14.06 -1.26
N ARG A 117 -12.91 -12.81 -0.82
CA ARG A 117 -14.23 -12.18 -0.71
C ARG A 117 -14.88 -11.95 -2.07
N SER A 118 -14.09 -11.59 -3.09
CA SER A 118 -14.58 -11.47 -4.46
C SER A 118 -15.12 -12.80 -4.99
N TYR A 119 -14.41 -13.90 -4.74
CA TYR A 119 -14.80 -15.24 -5.20
C TYR A 119 -16.11 -15.73 -4.59
N ILE A 120 -16.31 -15.54 -3.29
CA ILE A 120 -17.55 -15.93 -2.59
C ILE A 120 -18.76 -15.26 -3.24
N ASN A 121 -18.64 -13.97 -3.58
CA ASN A 121 -19.75 -13.22 -4.17
C ASN A 121 -20.07 -13.63 -5.62
N THR A 122 -19.09 -14.11 -6.39
CA THR A 122 -19.32 -14.57 -7.78
C THR A 122 -20.20 -15.81 -7.81
N ASN A 123 -20.08 -16.71 -6.83
CA ASN A 123 -20.90 -17.92 -6.73
C ASN A 123 -22.38 -17.61 -6.41
N ASP A 124 -22.67 -16.43 -5.86
CA ASP A 124 -24.05 -15.96 -5.58
C ASP A 124 -24.73 -15.32 -6.82
N GLY A 125 -24.17 -15.49 -8.03
CA GLY A 125 -24.70 -14.92 -9.27
C GLY A 125 -24.49 -13.41 -9.42
N LYS A 126 -23.77 -12.76 -8.51
CA LYS A 126 -23.41 -11.34 -8.58
C LYS A 126 -22.05 -11.21 -9.25
N THR A 127 -22.02 -10.90 -10.55
CA THR A 127 -20.77 -10.62 -11.26
C THR A 127 -20.18 -9.28 -10.78
N PHE A 128 -19.25 -9.34 -9.82
CA PHE A 128 -18.45 -8.19 -9.44
C PHE A 128 -17.29 -8.02 -10.42
N VAL A 129 -17.03 -6.78 -10.84
CA VAL A 129 -15.89 -6.45 -11.71
C VAL A 129 -14.58 -6.68 -10.92
N ALA A 130 -13.63 -7.42 -11.48
CA ALA A 130 -12.41 -7.86 -10.79
C ALA A 130 -11.49 -6.73 -10.26
N TYR A 131 -11.68 -5.48 -10.71
CA TYR A 131 -10.90 -4.32 -10.26
C TYR A 131 -11.32 -3.76 -8.88
N THR A 132 -12.47 -4.20 -8.36
CA THR A 132 -13.05 -3.77 -7.08
C THR A 132 -12.21 -4.19 -5.84
N PRO A 133 -11.71 -5.44 -5.72
CA PRO A 133 -10.86 -5.85 -4.60
C PRO A 133 -9.50 -5.16 -4.56
N LEU A 134 -8.76 -5.07 -5.66
CA LEU A 134 -7.44 -4.42 -5.71
C LEU A 134 -7.53 -2.95 -5.29
N ARG A 135 -8.53 -2.24 -5.83
CA ARG A 135 -8.78 -0.84 -5.47
C ARG A 135 -9.10 -0.67 -3.99
N THR A 136 -9.91 -1.57 -3.42
CA THR A 136 -10.26 -1.55 -1.99
C THR A 136 -9.02 -1.74 -1.12
N VAL A 137 -8.15 -2.67 -1.49
CA VAL A 137 -6.87 -2.90 -0.80
C VAL A 137 -6.02 -1.63 -0.86
N LEU A 138 -5.82 -1.06 -2.05
CA LEU A 138 -5.03 0.17 -2.20
C LEU A 138 -5.61 1.35 -1.39
N HIS A 139 -6.94 1.51 -1.32
CA HIS A 139 -7.58 2.53 -0.48
C HIS A 139 -7.29 2.31 1.01
N ILE A 140 -7.46 1.08 1.50
CA ILE A 140 -7.22 0.72 2.91
C ILE A 140 -5.74 0.99 3.26
N TRP A 141 -4.82 0.61 2.38
CA TRP A 141 -3.39 0.84 2.61
C TRP A 141 -3.02 2.31 2.59
N THR A 142 -3.53 3.08 1.62
CA THR A 142 -3.31 4.53 1.59
C THR A 142 -3.84 5.18 2.88
N LEU A 143 -5.01 4.76 3.36
CA LEU A 143 -5.59 5.22 4.62
C LEU A 143 -4.73 4.84 5.84
N LEU A 144 -4.28 3.59 5.94
CA LEU A 144 -3.47 3.12 7.07
C LEU A 144 -2.11 3.80 7.15
N VAL A 145 -1.43 3.98 6.01
CA VAL A 145 -0.13 4.65 5.96
C VAL A 145 -0.28 6.15 6.21
N ALA A 146 -1.33 6.79 5.67
CA ALA A 146 -1.66 8.18 5.99
C ALA A 146 -1.99 8.37 7.48
N ALA A 147 -2.73 7.43 8.09
CA ALA A 147 -3.04 7.49 9.52
C ALA A 147 -1.78 7.29 10.37
N GLY A 148 -0.90 6.36 10.01
CA GLY A 148 0.37 6.16 10.70
C GLY A 148 1.28 7.38 10.65
N THR A 149 1.38 8.05 9.49
CA THR A 149 2.16 9.28 9.34
C THR A 149 1.53 10.46 10.08
N GLY A 150 0.22 10.68 9.97
CA GLY A 150 -0.46 11.83 10.56
C GLY A 150 -0.74 11.73 12.07
N VAL A 151 -1.05 10.54 12.59
CA VAL A 151 -1.50 10.38 13.99
C VAL A 151 -0.36 10.05 14.93
N ARG A 152 0.67 9.34 14.45
CA ARG A 152 1.79 8.90 15.31
C ARG A 152 3.05 9.72 15.07
N LEU A 153 3.52 9.75 13.82
CA LEU A 153 4.82 10.31 13.49
C LEU A 153 4.81 11.83 13.39
N GLY A 154 3.74 12.41 12.87
CA GLY A 154 3.56 13.86 12.79
C GLY A 154 3.65 14.54 14.17
N PRO A 155 2.90 14.09 15.20
CA PRO A 155 3.00 14.66 16.54
C PRO A 155 4.39 14.50 17.16
N GLU A 156 5.04 13.35 16.99
CA GLU A 156 6.43 13.16 17.44
C GLU A 156 7.40 14.16 16.81
N LEU A 157 7.24 14.45 15.51
CA LEU A 157 8.05 15.46 14.82
C LEU A 157 7.68 16.90 15.21
N ALA A 158 6.45 17.13 15.66
CA ALA A 158 5.93 18.45 16.00
C ALA A 158 6.21 18.88 17.45
N THR A 159 6.35 17.92 18.37
CA THR A 159 6.53 18.19 19.80
C THR A 159 7.97 18.09 20.27
N LYS A 160 8.85 17.37 19.55
CA LYS A 160 10.27 17.31 19.91
C LYS A 160 11.01 18.54 19.42
N ASP A 161 11.71 19.22 20.33
CA ASP A 161 12.67 20.27 20.01
C ASP A 161 13.90 19.63 19.35
N THR A 162 13.78 19.36 18.05
CA THR A 162 14.87 18.74 17.27
C THR A 162 15.91 19.78 16.85
N PHE A 163 17.14 19.31 16.57
CA PHE A 163 18.21 20.15 16.02
C PHE A 163 17.92 20.69 14.60
N ALA A 164 16.90 20.15 13.91
CA ALA A 164 16.53 20.56 12.57
C ALA A 164 15.48 21.69 12.61
N PRO A 165 15.81 22.91 12.14
CA PRO A 165 14.96 24.10 12.30
C PRO A 165 13.61 23.99 11.57
N HIS A 166 13.50 23.08 10.59
CA HIS A 166 12.30 22.94 9.76
C HIS A 166 11.49 21.68 10.03
N LEU A 167 12.00 20.74 10.84
CA LEU A 167 11.35 19.45 11.06
C LEU A 167 10.00 19.59 11.75
N ARG A 168 9.91 20.51 12.72
CA ARG A 168 8.65 20.86 13.40
C ARG A 168 7.61 21.38 12.41
N THR A 169 8.02 22.24 11.48
CA THR A 169 7.13 22.79 10.44
C THR A 169 6.63 21.67 9.52
N PHE A 170 7.53 20.81 9.04
CA PHE A 170 7.14 19.64 8.24
C PHE A 170 6.24 18.68 9.01
N GLY A 171 6.48 18.47 10.31
CA GLY A 171 5.62 17.67 11.19
C GLY A 171 4.20 18.23 11.25
N ILE A 172 4.04 19.51 11.60
CA ILE A 172 2.73 20.18 11.67
C ILE A 172 2.02 20.14 10.31
N CYS A 173 2.70 20.47 9.23
CA CYS A 173 2.13 20.43 7.88
C CYS A 173 1.74 19.00 7.47
N SER A 174 2.52 17.99 7.86
CA SER A 174 2.21 16.59 7.57
C SER A 174 0.93 16.14 8.28
N ILE A 175 0.71 16.54 9.54
CA ILE A 175 -0.55 16.28 10.27
C ILE A 175 -1.72 16.99 9.59
N ALA A 176 -1.53 18.28 9.28
CA ALA A 176 -2.55 19.13 8.66
C ALA A 176 -3.03 18.59 7.30
N VAL A 177 -2.19 17.83 6.58
CA VAL A 177 -2.57 17.17 5.34
C VAL A 177 -3.06 15.73 5.55
N ALA A 178 -2.37 14.96 6.39
CA ALA A 178 -2.68 13.55 6.59
C ALA A 178 -4.03 13.33 7.28
N VAL A 179 -4.39 14.12 8.29
CA VAL A 179 -5.67 13.94 9.01
C VAL A 179 -6.87 14.21 8.10
N PRO A 180 -6.95 15.33 7.37
CA PRO A 180 -8.03 15.54 6.40
C PRO A 180 -8.03 14.49 5.29
N ALA A 181 -6.87 14.06 4.80
CA ALA A 181 -6.76 12.99 3.82
C ALA A 181 -7.37 11.67 4.35
N CYS A 182 -7.10 11.31 5.60
CA CYS A 182 -7.69 10.13 6.24
C CYS A 182 -9.21 10.23 6.36
N LEU A 183 -9.73 11.36 6.84
CA LEU A 183 -11.18 11.59 6.96
C LEU A 183 -11.87 11.54 5.59
N TRP A 184 -11.23 12.12 4.57
CA TRP A 184 -11.73 12.11 3.21
C TRP A 184 -11.73 10.70 2.60
N LEU A 185 -10.64 9.94 2.76
CA LEU A 185 -10.57 8.54 2.29
C LEU A 185 -11.58 7.65 3.00
N ALA A 186 -11.77 7.81 4.32
CA ALA A 186 -12.80 7.09 5.07
C ALA A 186 -14.21 7.42 4.53
N THR A 187 -14.45 8.69 4.20
CA THR A 187 -15.71 9.13 3.57
C THR A 187 -15.90 8.46 2.21
N LEU A 188 -14.91 8.54 1.30
CA LEU A 188 -14.97 7.88 -0.01
C LEU A 188 -15.20 6.37 0.10
N GLN A 189 -14.55 5.72 1.07
CA GLN A 189 -14.74 4.29 1.34
C GLN A 189 -16.16 3.95 1.79
N SER A 190 -16.82 4.82 2.55
CA SER A 190 -18.22 4.62 2.96
C SER A 190 -19.21 4.70 1.79
N TYR A 191 -18.90 5.55 0.79
CA TYR A 191 -19.72 5.70 -0.42
C TYR A 191 -19.47 4.59 -1.44
N TYR A 192 -18.30 3.96 -1.40
CA TYR A 192 -17.95 2.82 -2.25
C TYR A 192 -18.93 1.65 -2.14
N MET A 193 -19.49 1.43 -0.94
CA MET A 193 -20.45 0.35 -0.68
C MET A 193 -21.88 0.65 -1.18
N ARG A 194 -22.11 1.78 -1.87
CA ARG A 194 -23.44 2.23 -2.31
C ARG A 194 -23.54 2.37 -3.85
N PRO A 195 -23.45 1.26 -4.60
CA PRO A 195 -23.45 1.24 -6.07
C PRO A 195 -24.64 1.97 -6.70
N ASP A 196 -25.81 1.87 -6.07
CA ASP A 196 -27.09 2.31 -6.64
C ASP A 196 -27.33 3.82 -6.47
N THR A 197 -26.40 4.56 -5.86
CA THR A 197 -26.56 6.00 -5.66
C THR A 197 -25.89 6.78 -6.79
N ASN A 198 -26.64 7.66 -7.46
CA ASN A 198 -26.13 8.54 -8.52
C ASN A 198 -25.41 9.80 -7.95
N ARG A 199 -24.77 9.67 -6.78
CA ARG A 199 -24.11 10.78 -6.10
C ARG A 199 -22.74 11.01 -6.71
N PHE A 200 -22.27 12.26 -6.72
CA PHE A 200 -20.93 12.59 -7.22
C PHE A 200 -19.82 11.77 -6.53
N LEU A 201 -19.97 11.47 -5.24
CA LEU A 201 -19.00 10.71 -4.44
C LEU A 201 -18.85 9.23 -4.83
N THR A 202 -19.77 8.67 -5.62
CA THR A 202 -19.68 7.28 -6.10
C THR A 202 -19.08 7.16 -7.51
N ARG A 203 -18.77 8.30 -8.15
CA ARG A 203 -18.19 8.34 -9.51
C ARG A 203 -16.69 8.03 -9.49
N ALA A 204 -16.22 7.29 -10.49
CA ALA A 204 -14.81 6.93 -10.61
C ALA A 204 -13.88 8.16 -10.72
N SER A 205 -14.33 9.21 -11.43
CA SER A 205 -13.66 10.51 -11.54
C SER A 205 -13.34 11.12 -10.17
N THR A 206 -14.28 11.14 -9.24
CA THR A 206 -14.08 11.72 -7.90
C THR A 206 -12.96 11.03 -7.13
N HIS A 207 -12.91 9.70 -7.18
CA HIS A 207 -11.83 8.95 -6.57
C HIS A 207 -10.50 9.19 -7.32
N PHE A 208 -10.50 9.15 -8.65
CA PHE A 208 -9.31 9.42 -9.46
C PHE A 208 -8.67 10.76 -9.10
N TYR A 209 -9.44 11.85 -9.15
CA TYR A 209 -8.94 13.19 -8.83
C TYR A 209 -8.51 13.31 -7.37
N THR A 210 -9.18 12.61 -6.44
CA THR A 210 -8.74 12.56 -5.05
C THR A 210 -7.32 12.01 -4.94
N PHE A 211 -7.03 10.85 -5.53
CA PHE A 211 -5.69 10.26 -5.44
C PHE A 211 -4.66 11.07 -6.19
N VAL A 212 -5.00 11.64 -7.36
CA VAL A 212 -4.11 12.56 -8.07
C VAL A 212 -3.77 13.78 -7.22
N ALA A 213 -4.75 14.39 -6.53
CA ALA A 213 -4.53 15.53 -5.66
C ALA A 213 -3.71 15.19 -4.40
N MET A 214 -3.71 13.93 -3.96
CA MET A 214 -2.87 13.47 -2.85
C MET A 214 -1.40 13.29 -3.24
N ILE A 215 -1.06 13.06 -4.50
CA ILE A 215 0.34 12.79 -4.90
C ILE A 215 1.28 13.97 -4.57
N PRO A 216 1.03 15.22 -5.02
CA PRO A 216 1.96 16.32 -4.80
C PRO A 216 2.29 16.60 -3.32
N PRO A 217 1.32 16.71 -2.39
CA PRO A 217 1.65 17.05 -1.01
C PRO A 217 2.42 15.93 -0.29
N PHE A 218 2.01 14.66 -0.44
CA PHE A 218 2.72 13.55 0.20
C PHE A 218 4.13 13.35 -0.38
N LEU A 219 4.31 13.56 -1.69
CA LEU A 219 5.63 13.55 -2.32
C LEU A 219 6.50 14.70 -1.80
N ALA A 220 5.97 15.92 -1.78
CA ALA A 220 6.69 17.11 -1.32
C ALA A 220 7.11 16.98 0.16
N PHE A 221 6.22 16.51 1.04
CA PHE A 221 6.56 16.28 2.44
C PHE A 221 7.53 15.11 2.63
N GLY A 222 7.38 14.02 1.86
CA GLY A 222 8.33 12.91 1.92
C GLY A 222 9.75 13.36 1.59
N ILE A 223 9.92 14.09 0.48
CA ILE A 223 11.22 14.67 0.08
C ILE A 223 11.69 15.69 1.13
N GLY A 224 10.81 16.58 1.59
CA GLY A 224 11.11 17.60 2.59
C GLY A 224 11.62 17.00 3.90
N VAL A 225 10.94 16.00 4.45
CA VAL A 225 11.37 15.30 5.68
C VAL A 225 12.68 14.55 5.45
N LEU A 226 12.83 13.82 4.33
CA LEU A 226 14.08 13.12 4.03
C LEU A 226 15.26 14.06 3.78
N SER A 227 15.02 15.28 3.28
CA SER A 227 16.08 16.29 3.13
C SER A 227 16.68 16.71 4.48
N GLN A 228 15.91 16.61 5.56
CA GLN A 228 16.37 16.92 6.92
C GLN A 228 17.17 15.77 7.56
N GLN A 229 17.28 14.61 6.90
CA GLN A 229 17.98 13.45 7.45
C GLN A 229 19.44 13.76 7.77
N SER A 230 20.12 14.60 6.97
CA SER A 230 21.52 14.93 7.22
C SER A 230 21.69 15.67 8.54
N TYR A 231 20.75 16.53 8.92
CA TYR A 231 20.82 17.27 10.19
C TYR A 231 20.54 16.36 11.39
N ASN A 232 19.50 15.52 11.31
CA ASN A 232 19.10 14.64 12.42
C ASN A 232 19.98 13.40 12.57
N CYS A 233 20.64 12.96 11.49
CA CYS A 233 21.54 11.81 11.52
C CYS A 233 23.01 12.21 11.66
N ASN A 234 23.40 13.47 11.39
CA ASN A 234 24.77 13.97 11.55
C ASN A 234 25.04 14.64 12.90
N ILE A 235 24.48 14.09 13.98
CA ILE A 235 24.80 14.58 15.32
C ILE A 235 26.23 14.12 15.64
N ALA A 236 27.11 15.08 15.95
CA ALA A 236 28.48 14.80 16.32
C ALA A 236 28.50 14.06 17.69
N PRO A 237 29.42 13.12 17.92
CA PRO A 237 29.53 12.44 19.22
C PRO A 237 29.69 13.41 20.39
N ALA A 238 30.33 14.57 20.15
CA ALA A 238 30.49 15.63 21.15
C ALA A 238 29.13 16.23 21.56
N THR A 239 28.24 16.54 20.61
CA THR A 239 26.90 17.08 20.90
C THR A 239 25.95 16.08 21.55
N ILE A 240 26.20 14.76 21.41
CA ILE A 240 25.42 13.72 22.12
C ILE A 240 25.78 13.67 23.60
N ARG A 241 26.99 14.12 23.97
CA ARG A 241 27.50 14.04 25.34
C ARG A 241 26.90 15.11 26.26
N ASP A 242 26.41 16.20 25.67
CA ASP A 242 25.81 17.34 26.36
C ASP A 242 24.26 17.30 26.34
N SER A 243 23.64 16.33 25.66
CA SER A 243 22.19 16.10 25.73
C SER A 243 21.86 15.21 26.92
N ASP A 244 20.87 15.61 27.72
CA ASP A 244 20.43 14.89 28.94
C ASP A 244 19.98 13.44 28.69
N ASP A 245 19.68 13.06 27.44
CA ASP A 245 19.39 11.68 27.05
C ASP A 245 19.93 11.32 25.65
N PRO A 246 21.04 10.57 25.54
CA PRO A 246 21.64 10.18 24.26
C PRO A 246 20.80 9.17 23.48
N GLU A 247 19.82 8.51 24.11
CA GLU A 247 18.90 7.61 23.41
C GLU A 247 17.89 8.39 22.55
N ASP A 248 17.45 9.55 23.03
CA ASP A 248 16.49 10.39 22.32
C ASP A 248 17.05 10.92 20.99
N ALA A 249 18.32 11.33 20.98
CA ALA A 249 19.00 11.82 19.78
C ALA A 249 19.06 10.76 18.66
N ARG A 250 19.23 9.48 19.01
CA ARG A 250 19.24 8.37 18.04
C ARG A 250 17.85 8.10 17.47
N GLY A 251 16.81 8.28 18.28
CA GLY A 251 15.42 8.15 17.85
C GLY A 251 15.08 9.09 16.70
N TRP A 252 15.60 10.32 16.70
CA TRP A 252 15.22 11.36 15.73
C TRP A 252 15.60 11.03 14.29
N CYS A 253 16.79 10.44 14.09
CA CYS A 253 17.22 9.99 12.76
C CYS A 253 16.28 8.91 12.23
N SER A 254 15.97 7.89 13.05
CA SER A 254 15.08 6.79 12.67
C SER A 254 13.66 7.29 12.36
N THR A 255 13.10 8.15 13.22
CA THR A 255 11.76 8.74 13.03
C THR A 255 11.72 9.59 11.76
N THR A 256 12.74 10.42 11.49
CA THR A 256 12.81 11.24 10.27
C THR A 256 12.80 10.37 9.02
N VAL A 257 13.68 9.37 8.95
CA VAL A 257 13.79 8.49 7.78
C VAL A 257 12.50 7.68 7.58
N SER A 258 11.98 7.11 8.66
CA SER A 258 10.75 6.30 8.61
C SER A 258 9.54 7.13 8.17
N THR A 259 9.40 8.35 8.70
CA THR A 259 8.29 9.24 8.35
C THR A 259 8.38 9.68 6.90
N GLY A 260 9.54 10.16 6.47
CA GLY A 260 9.76 10.59 5.09
C GLY A 260 9.48 9.46 4.10
N ALA A 261 9.94 8.25 4.40
CA ALA A 261 9.65 7.07 3.61
C ALA A 261 8.17 6.69 3.55
N LEU A 262 7.46 6.71 4.68
CA LEU A 262 6.04 6.41 4.70
C LEU A 262 5.24 7.46 3.89
N LEU A 263 5.60 8.73 3.96
CA LEU A 263 5.00 9.78 3.14
C LEU A 263 5.22 9.53 1.63
N LEU A 264 6.44 9.15 1.22
CA LEU A 264 6.70 8.74 -0.16
C LEU A 264 5.89 7.51 -0.56
N LEU A 265 5.72 6.55 0.35
CA LEU A 265 4.91 5.36 0.10
C LEU A 265 3.42 5.72 -0.10
N VAL A 266 2.87 6.66 0.66
CA VAL A 266 1.50 7.17 0.43
C VAL A 266 1.38 7.79 -0.96
N ALA A 267 2.37 8.58 -1.40
CA ALA A 267 2.37 9.17 -2.72
C ALA A 267 2.38 8.10 -3.83
N LEU A 268 3.21 7.07 -3.69
CA LEU A 268 3.28 5.94 -4.63
C LEU A 268 1.97 5.14 -4.66
N LEU A 269 1.41 4.81 -3.49
CA LEU A 269 0.12 4.11 -3.40
C LEU A 269 -1.01 4.93 -4.00
N SER A 270 -0.98 6.25 -3.83
CA SER A 270 -1.95 7.16 -4.45
C SER A 270 -1.83 7.16 -5.97
N ALA A 271 -0.61 7.24 -6.52
CA ALA A 271 -0.37 7.15 -7.96
C ALA A 271 -0.82 5.80 -8.54
N ALA A 272 -0.49 4.68 -7.87
CA ALA A 272 -0.93 3.35 -8.27
C ALA A 272 -2.46 3.23 -8.26
N THR A 273 -3.13 3.81 -7.26
CA THR A 273 -4.59 3.80 -7.17
C THR A 273 -5.22 4.63 -8.29
N ALA A 274 -4.68 5.82 -8.57
CA ALA A 274 -5.15 6.66 -9.68
C ALA A 274 -4.99 5.93 -11.02
N LEU A 275 -3.85 5.30 -11.27
CA LEU A 275 -3.60 4.51 -12.47
C LEU A 275 -4.58 3.34 -12.59
N ALA A 276 -4.81 2.59 -11.50
CA ALA A 276 -5.78 1.50 -11.49
C ALA A 276 -7.20 1.98 -11.83
N ILE A 277 -7.61 3.15 -11.31
CA ILE A 277 -8.91 3.75 -11.64
C ILE A 277 -8.97 4.17 -13.11
N GLN A 278 -7.90 4.77 -13.64
CA GLN A 278 -7.82 5.18 -15.05
C GLN A 278 -7.95 3.99 -15.99
N LEU A 279 -7.20 2.91 -15.72
CA LEU A 279 -7.26 1.67 -16.51
C LEU A 279 -8.64 1.02 -16.41
N SER A 280 -9.24 0.98 -15.22
CA SER A 280 -10.62 0.50 -15.04
C SER A 280 -11.66 1.33 -15.80
N GLY A 281 -11.37 2.62 -16.03
CA GLY A 281 -12.27 3.56 -16.70
C GLY A 281 -12.09 3.63 -18.22
N ALA A 282 -10.99 3.11 -18.78
CA ALA A 282 -10.60 3.29 -20.18
C ALA A 282 -11.66 2.78 -21.20
N GLY A 283 -12.48 1.79 -20.84
CA GLY A 283 -13.54 1.27 -21.70
C GLY A 283 -14.92 1.92 -21.53
N ALA A 284 -15.19 2.58 -20.40
CA ALA A 284 -16.56 3.00 -20.03
C ALA A 284 -16.69 4.47 -19.60
N GLY A 285 -15.55 5.18 -19.48
CA GLY A 285 -15.45 6.57 -19.02
C GLY A 285 -15.47 6.73 -17.49
N LEU A 286 -14.72 7.70 -16.97
CA LEU A 286 -14.62 8.05 -15.54
C LEU A 286 -15.93 8.60 -14.93
N GLN A 287 -16.94 8.88 -15.75
CA GLN A 287 -18.24 9.39 -15.29
C GLN A 287 -19.14 8.30 -14.72
N ARG A 288 -18.86 7.01 -14.97
CA ARG A 288 -19.65 5.92 -14.41
C ARG A 288 -19.39 5.73 -12.92
N ASN A 289 -20.40 5.20 -12.25
CA ASN A 289 -20.26 4.74 -10.88
C ASN A 289 -19.20 3.63 -10.81
N VAL A 290 -18.42 3.69 -9.75
CA VAL A 290 -17.31 2.76 -9.48
C VAL A 290 -17.76 1.31 -9.40
N CYS A 291 -19.01 1.11 -9.02
CA CYS A 291 -19.58 -0.16 -8.66
C CYS A 291 -20.79 -0.36 -9.60
N LEU A 292 -20.53 -0.84 -10.81
CA LEU A 292 -21.58 -1.15 -11.77
C LEU A 292 -22.20 -2.49 -11.38
N ARG A 293 -23.45 -2.45 -10.90
CA ARG A 293 -24.28 -3.64 -10.97
C ARG A 293 -24.44 -3.93 -12.45
N ARG A 294 -23.86 -5.04 -12.94
CA ARG A 294 -24.25 -5.60 -14.23
C ARG A 294 -25.71 -5.97 -14.05
N SER A 295 -26.62 -5.04 -14.37
CA SER A 295 -28.02 -5.35 -14.56
C SER A 295 -27.99 -6.47 -15.57
N GLY A 296 -28.23 -7.68 -15.09
CA GLY A 296 -28.25 -8.88 -15.91
C GLY A 296 -29.04 -8.52 -17.15
N SER A 297 -28.44 -8.85 -18.30
CA SER A 297 -29.13 -9.08 -19.56
C SER A 297 -30.61 -8.76 -19.43
N GLU A 298 -30.95 -7.53 -19.81
CA GLU A 298 -32.04 -7.27 -20.74
C GLU A 298 -32.81 -8.56 -20.96
N GLU A 299 -33.85 -8.68 -20.13
CA GLU A 299 -34.83 -9.74 -20.14
C GLU A 299 -35.06 -10.07 -21.60
N GLN A 300 -34.42 -11.17 -22.04
CA GLN A 300 -34.56 -11.67 -23.40
C GLN A 300 -36.06 -11.68 -23.61
N PRO A 301 -36.59 -10.88 -24.56
CA PRO A 301 -38.03 -10.74 -24.69
C PRO A 301 -38.56 -12.16 -24.72
N ARG A 302 -39.46 -12.48 -23.78
CA ARG A 302 -40.16 -13.76 -23.79
C ARG A 302 -40.88 -13.78 -25.14
N ASP A 303 -40.24 -14.39 -26.12
CA ASP A 303 -40.85 -14.90 -27.34
C ASP A 303 -41.84 -15.96 -26.88
N GLY A 304 -42.99 -15.48 -26.43
CA GLY A 304 -44.02 -16.22 -25.72
C GLY A 304 -45.33 -15.44 -25.60
N GLN A 305 -45.46 -14.33 -26.34
CA GLN A 305 -46.74 -13.69 -26.62
C GLN A 305 -46.90 -13.51 -28.14
N VAL A 306 -47.12 -14.61 -28.85
CA VAL A 306 -48.05 -14.59 -29.98
C VAL A 306 -49.11 -15.66 -29.72
N ALA A 307 -50.23 -15.15 -29.21
CA ALA A 307 -51.61 -15.59 -29.38
C ALA A 307 -51.94 -17.08 -29.18
N SER A 308 -52.52 -17.35 -28.01
CA SER A 308 -53.55 -18.37 -27.83
C SER A 308 -54.67 -18.20 -28.87
N GLY A 309 -55.20 -19.34 -29.32
CA GLY A 309 -56.21 -19.50 -30.35
C GLY A 309 -57.47 -18.65 -30.22
N SER A 310 -58.06 -18.39 -31.39
CA SER A 310 -59.51 -18.33 -31.54
C SER A 310 -60.03 -19.75 -31.75
N VAL A 311 -60.71 -20.26 -30.73
CA VAL A 311 -61.57 -21.44 -30.76
C VAL A 311 -62.88 -21.09 -31.46
N ASP A 312 -63.27 -21.93 -32.42
CA ASP A 312 -64.60 -22.31 -32.92
C ASP A 312 -65.71 -21.27 -33.12
N ALA A 313 -66.21 -21.18 -34.37
CA ALA A 313 -67.52 -21.73 -34.78
C ALA A 313 -67.62 -21.78 -36.31
#